data_AF-X0XHN7-F1
#
_entry.id   AF-X0XHN7-F1
#
_cell.length_a   1.000
_cell.length_b   1.000
_cell.length_c   1.000
_cell.angle_alpha   90.00
_cell.angle_beta   90.00
_cell.angle_gamma   90.00
#
_symmetry.space_group_name_H-M   'P 1'
#
loop_
_entity.id
_entity.type
_entity.pdbx_description
1 polymer ?
#
loop_
_entity_poly.entity_id
_entity_poly.type
_entity_poly.pdbx_seq_one_letter_code
_entity_poly.pdbx_strand_id
1 'polypeptide(L)' 'APPEVFERLERERKIERIGPPSIDWLGVPLKTKNKTTGVMAVQSYTEGVRYGEKDKNILMFISEQVA' A
#
# COMPACT_ATOMS: atom_id res chain seq x y z
N ALA A 1 3.95 1.08 -6.92
CA ALA A 1 4.54 2.01 -7.92
C ALA A 1 5.30 1.19 -8.95
N PRO A 2 5.52 1.67 -10.18
CA PRO A 2 6.46 1.03 -11.10
C PRO A 2 7.82 0.82 -10.40
N PRO A 3 8.52 -0.31 -10.61
CA PRO A 3 9.79 -0.61 -9.94
C PRO A 3 10.80 0.54 -10.02
N GLU A 4 10.84 1.25 -11.16
CA GLU A 4 11.75 2.38 -11.42
C GLU A 4 11.50 3.56 -10.47
N VAL A 5 10.23 3.78 -10.09
CA VAL A 5 9.86 4.84 -9.14
C VAL A 5 10.32 4.49 -7.74
N PHE A 6 10.19 3.21 -7.35
CA PHE A 6 10.62 2.74 -6.03
C PHE A 6 12.13 2.85 -5.89
N GLU A 7 12.89 2.36 -6.87
CA GLU A 7 14.36 2.43 -6.88
C GLU A 7 14.88 3.87 -6.87
N ARG A 8 14.20 4.79 -7.56
CA ARG A 8 14.53 6.21 -7.50
C ARG A 8 14.33 6.78 -6.09
N LEU A 9 13.18 6.51 -5.47
CA LEU A 9 12.89 7.01 -4.12
C LEU A 9 13.87 6.44 -3.08
N GLU A 10 14.29 5.19 -3.24
CA GLU A 10 15.29 4.53 -2.39
C GLU A 10 16.67 5.19 -2.55
N ARG A 11 17.11 5.44 -3.79
CA ARG A 11 18.35 6.19 -4.06
C ARG A 11 18.33 7.62 -3.50
N GLU A 12 17.18 8.28 -3.58
CA GLU A 12 16.96 9.62 -3.01
C GLU A 12 16.86 9.61 -1.47
N ARG A 13 16.93 8.44 -0.82
CA ARG A 13 16.74 8.25 0.63
C ARG A 13 15.41 8.80 1.15
N LYS A 14 14.40 8.86 0.28
CA LYS A 14 13.03 9.25 0.64
C LYS A 14 12.22 8.08 1.19
N ILE A 15 12.66 6.87 0.91
CA ILE A 15 12.11 5.63 1.45
C ILE A 15 13.27 4.73 1.90
N GLU A 16 12.99 3.88 2.88
CA GLU A 16 13.84 2.77 3.26
C GLU A 16 13.10 1.48 2.90
N ARG A 17 13.78 0.55 2.24
CA ARG A 17 13.21 -0.77 1.96
C ARG A 17 13.28 -1.61 3.23
N ILE A 18 12.12 -1.99 3.75
CA ILE A 18 12.01 -2.89 4.90
C ILE A 18 11.55 -4.27 4.41
N GLY A 19 12.37 -5.28 4.67
CA GLY A 19 12.07 -6.67 4.31
C GLY A 19 12.21 -6.99 2.82
N PRO A 20 11.90 -8.24 2.42
CA PRO A 20 11.92 -8.64 1.02
C PRO A 20 10.81 -7.92 0.22
N PRO A 21 10.92 -7.88 -1.13
CA PRO A 21 9.83 -7.45 -1.99
C PRO A 21 8.58 -8.30 -1.74
N SER A 22 7.41 -7.66 -1.68
CA SER A 22 6.14 -8.39 -1.65
C SER A 22 5.83 -9.03 -3.00
N ILE A 23 5.13 -10.17 -2.98
CA ILE A 23 4.61 -10.84 -4.18
C ILE A 23 3.36 -10.12 -4.69
N ASP A 24 2.56 -9.60 -3.75
CA ASP A 24 1.36 -8.81 -4.03
C ASP A 24 1.14 -7.78 -2.93
N TRP A 25 0.54 -6.64 -3.26
CA TRP A 25 0.21 -5.61 -2.28
C TRP A 25 -1.02 -4.81 -2.71
N LEU A 26 -1.75 -4.30 -1.73
CA LEU A 26 -2.94 -3.47 -1.92
C LEU A 26 -2.87 -2.29 -0.95
N GLY A 27 -3.03 -1.09 -1.48
CA GLY A 27 -3.05 0.15 -0.70
C GLY A 27 -4.33 0.95 -0.94
N VAL A 28 -4.85 1.55 0.13
CA VAL A 28 -6.01 2.47 0.11
C VAL A 28 -5.66 3.78 0.82
N PRO A 29 -6.23 4.92 0.39
CA PRO A 29 -5.93 6.21 1.00
C PRO A 29 -6.59 6.32 2.38
N LEU A 30 -5.84 6.82 3.37
CA LEU A 30 -6.38 7.34 4.63
C LEU A 30 -6.80 8.79 4.41
N LYS A 31 -8.07 9.13 4.69
CA LYS A 31 -8.62 10.46 4.41
C LYS A 31 -9.20 11.09 5.68
N THR A 32 -8.69 12.26 6.05
CA THR A 32 -9.25 13.09 7.13
C THR A 32 -9.75 14.40 6.53
N LYS A 33 -10.99 14.82 6.84
CA LYS A 33 -11.62 16.02 6.26
C LYS A 33 -11.53 16.07 4.72
N ASN A 34 -11.75 14.92 4.08
CA ASN A 34 -11.67 14.74 2.62
C ASN A 34 -10.28 14.96 1.99
N LYS A 35 -9.22 15.03 2.80
CA LYS A 35 -7.83 15.15 2.34
C LYS A 35 -7.09 13.84 2.61
N THR A 36 -6.37 13.31 1.63
CA THR A 36 -5.50 12.15 1.84
C THR A 36 -4.33 12.55 2.74
N THR A 37 -4.26 11.95 3.92
CA THR A 37 -3.21 12.17 4.93
C THR A 37 -2.20 11.04 4.97
N GLY A 38 -2.57 9.86 4.48
CA GLY A 38 -1.68 8.69 4.43
C GLY A 38 -2.23 7.57 3.57
N VAL A 39 -1.64 6.39 3.73
CA VAL A 39 -2.03 5.16 3.04
C VAL A 39 -2.08 4.03 4.06
N MET A 40 -3.14 3.23 4.01
CA MET A 40 -3.19 1.92 4.65
C MET A 40 -2.86 0.87 3.59
N ALA A 41 -1.91 0.00 3.86
CA ALA A 41 -1.47 -1.02 2.91
C ALA A 41 -1.36 -2.39 3.56
N VAL A 42 -1.68 -3.42 2.78
CA VAL A 42 -1.44 -4.83 3.09
C VAL A 42 -0.57 -5.45 2.00
N GLN A 43 0.24 -6.44 2.38
CA GLN A 43 1.17 -7.10 1.47
C GLN A 43 1.16 -8.61 1.72
N SER A 44 1.29 -9.39 0.66
CA SER A 44 1.45 -10.85 0.72
C SER A 44 2.85 -11.23 0.25
N TYR A 45 3.45 -12.17 0.97
CA TYR A 45 4.70 -12.85 0.61
C TYR A 45 4.46 -14.29 0.15
N THR A 46 3.19 -14.71 0.04
CA THR A 46 2.79 -16.06 -0.35
C THR A 46 2.43 -16.09 -1.84
N GLU A 47 3.04 -17.01 -2.59
CA GLU A 47 2.72 -17.24 -3.99
C GLU A 47 1.24 -17.63 -4.18
N GLY A 48 0.65 -17.19 -5.30
CA GLY A 48 -0.75 -17.47 -5.62
C GLY A 48 -1.80 -16.62 -4.88
N VAL A 49 -1.42 -15.87 -3.84
CA VAL A 49 -2.31 -14.90 -3.18
C VAL A 49 -2.33 -13.60 -4.00
N ARG A 50 -3.53 -13.19 -4.43
CA ARG A 50 -3.76 -11.93 -5.15
C ARG A 50 -4.92 -11.18 -4.51
N TYR A 51 -4.70 -9.92 -4.13
CA TYR A 51 -5.76 -9.07 -3.62
C TYR A 51 -6.66 -8.59 -4.77
N GLY A 52 -7.97 -8.72 -4.58
CA GLY A 52 -8.98 -8.30 -5.55
C GLY A 52 -9.82 -7.12 -5.08
N GLU A 53 -10.83 -6.77 -5.87
CA GLU A 53 -11.75 -5.66 -5.55
C GLU A 53 -12.50 -5.88 -4.22
N LYS A 54 -12.79 -7.13 -3.84
CA LYS A 54 -13.42 -7.41 -2.55
C LYS A 54 -12.51 -7.01 -1.37
N ASP A 55 -11.23 -7.37 -1.44
CA ASP A 55 -10.24 -7.03 -0.41
C ASP A 55 -10.04 -5.51 -0.33
N LYS A 56 -10.00 -4.85 -1.49
CA LYS A 56 -9.96 -3.39 -1.61
C LYS A 56 -11.17 -2.72 -0.98
N ASN A 57 -12.38 -3.22 -1.21
CA ASN A 57 -13.59 -2.65 -0.63
C ASN A 57 -13.61 -2.77 0.89
N ILE A 58 -13.16 -3.92 1.42
CA ILE A 58 -13.01 -4.11 2.87
C ILE A 58 -11.95 -3.14 3.42
N LEU A 59 -10.79 -3.05 2.78
CA LEU A 59 -9.71 -2.18 3.24
C LEU A 59 -10.10 -0.70 3.16
N MET A 60 -10.85 -0.29 2.13
CA MET A 60 -11.42 1.06 2.00
C MET A 60 -12.35 1.39 3.18
N PHE A 61 -13.27 0.48 3.51
CA PHE A 61 -14.17 0.66 4.65
C PHE A 61 -13.40 0.81 5.97
N ILE A 62 -12.38 -0.02 6.19
CA ILE A 62 -11.53 0.06 7.39
C ILE A 62 -10.76 1.38 7.42
N SER A 63 -10.19 1.80 6.30
CA SER A 63 -9.45 3.06 6.17
C SER A 63 -10.28 4.28 6.60
N GLU A 64 -11.57 4.30 6.24
CA GLU A 64 -12.50 5.37 6.61
C GLU A 64 -12.81 5.41 8.12
N GLN A 65 -12.75 4.28 8.82
CA GLN A 65 -12.98 4.23 10.28
C GLN A 65 -11.75 4.63 11.10
N VAL A 66 -10.55 4.50 10.52
CA VAL A 66 -9.28 4.82 11.22
C VAL A 66 -8.93 6.30 11.13
N ALA A 67 -9.38 6.99 10.07
CA ALA A 67 -8.92 8.34 9.69
C ALA A 67 -9.80 9.52 10.17
#